data_AF-A0A9D8P084-F1
#
_entry.id   AF-A0A9D8P084-F1
#
_cell.length_a   1.000
_cell.length_b   1.000
_cell.length_c   1.000
_cell.angle_alpha   90.00
_cell.angle_beta   90.00
_cell.angle_gamma   90.00
#
_symmetry.space_group_name_H-M   'P 1'
#
loop_
_entity.id
_entity.type
_entity.pdbx_description
1 polymer ?
#
loop_
_entity_poly.entity_id
_entity_poly.type
_entity_poly.pdbx_seq_one_letter_code
_entity_poly.pdbx_strand_id
1 'polypeptide(L)'
;AAKNILGTFQSNPKILYVVIGAVAVIGLVLALSGGSSETQVAKAAVSVGQAVVLKNPNGGDTQLNALPQLVSVAMTEEDDKQIVCHVPPGTSGVVEAEQSVGLLQFVKVKVSEGPCQGNGGWVAKINVQPK
;
A
#
# COMPACT_ATOMS: atom_id res chain seq x y z
N ALA A 1 -38.85 -34.70 -7.24
CA ALA A 1 -38.74 -33.61 -6.25
C ALA A 1 -39.58 -32.37 -6.59
N ALA A 2 -39.64 -31.90 -7.85
CA ALA A 2 -40.33 -30.65 -8.21
C ALA A 2 -41.87 -30.62 -8.08
N LYS A 3 -42.56 -31.77 -8.19
CA LYS A 3 -44.03 -31.86 -8.12
C LYS A 3 -44.61 -31.50 -6.74
N ASN A 4 -43.84 -31.66 -5.66
CA ASN A 4 -44.31 -31.37 -4.30
C ASN A 4 -44.20 -29.88 -3.94
N ILE A 5 -43.23 -29.17 -4.51
CA ILE A 5 -42.94 -27.76 -4.18
C ILE A 5 -44.06 -26.84 -4.70
N LEU A 6 -44.49 -27.06 -5.95
CA LEU A 6 -45.61 -26.33 -6.55
C LEU A 6 -46.92 -26.56 -5.79
N GLY A 7 -47.19 -27.81 -5.37
CA GLY A 7 -48.39 -28.14 -4.59
C GLY A 7 -48.40 -27.50 -3.19
N THR A 8 -47.26 -27.42 -2.52
CA THR A 8 -47.10 -26.75 -1.21
C THR A 8 -47.32 -25.24 -1.30
N PHE A 9 -46.87 -24.60 -2.38
CA PHE A 9 -47.11 -23.17 -2.61
C PHE A 9 -48.58 -22.85 -2.94
N GLN A 10 -49.27 -23.76 -3.62
CA GLN A 10 -50.68 -23.61 -3.97
C GLN A 10 -51.62 -23.80 -2.77
N SER A 11 -51.25 -24.64 -1.82
CA SER A 11 -52.04 -24.94 -0.61
C SER A 11 -51.78 -23.97 0.55
N ASN A 12 -50.63 -23.29 0.57
CA ASN A 12 -50.29 -22.30 1.59
C ASN A 12 -49.59 -21.08 0.97
N PRO A 13 -50.33 -20.11 0.43
CA PRO A 13 -49.76 -18.95 -0.26
C PRO A 13 -48.88 -18.07 0.64
N LYS A 14 -49.07 -18.15 1.96
CA LYS A 14 -48.22 -17.48 2.97
C LYS A 14 -46.75 -17.91 2.90
N ILE A 15 -46.48 -19.16 2.52
CA ILE A 15 -45.10 -19.68 2.40
C ILE A 15 -44.36 -18.99 1.25
N LEU A 16 -45.07 -18.62 0.18
CA LEU A 16 -44.49 -17.90 -0.94
C LEU A 16 -43.95 -16.53 -0.52
N TYR A 17 -44.71 -15.79 0.29
CA TYR A 17 -44.30 -14.49 0.81
C TYR A 17 -43.10 -14.59 1.76
N VAL A 18 -43.01 -15.66 2.56
CA VAL A 18 -41.85 -15.91 3.44
C VAL A 18 -40.58 -16.16 2.63
N VAL A 19 -40.66 -16.97 1.56
CA VAL A 19 -39.52 -17.26 0.70
C VAL A 19 -39.04 -16.01 -0.04
N ILE A 20 -39.97 -15.22 -0.61
CA ILE A 20 -39.62 -13.98 -1.31
C ILE A 20 -39.00 -12.96 -0.33
N GLY A 21 -39.57 -12.83 0.87
CA GLY A 21 -39.02 -11.96 1.91
C GLY A 21 -37.60 -12.35 2.32
N ALA A 22 -37.33 -13.65 2.49
CA ALA A 22 -35.99 -14.14 2.83
C ALA A 22 -34.97 -13.82 1.75
N VAL A 23 -35.31 -14.01 0.47
CA VAL A 23 -34.42 -13.69 -0.66
C VAL A 23 -34.14 -12.18 -0.72
N ALA A 24 -35.15 -11.34 -0.51
CA ALA A 24 -34.99 -9.88 -0.51
C ALA A 24 -34.07 -9.41 0.63
N VAL A 25 -34.21 -9.99 1.83
CA VAL A 25 -33.34 -9.66 2.98
C VAL A 25 -31.90 -10.07 2.72
N ILE A 26 -31.67 -11.28 2.18
CA ILE A 26 -30.31 -11.74 1.83
C ILE A 26 -29.69 -10.82 0.77
N GLY A 27 -30.46 -10.46 -0.27
CA GLY A 27 -30.00 -9.51 -1.30
C GLY A 27 -29.63 -8.15 -0.72
N LEU A 28 -30.43 -7.63 0.21
CA LEU A 28 -30.16 -6.37 0.89
C LEU A 28 -28.90 -6.46 1.77
N VAL A 29 -28.71 -7.55 2.51
CA VAL A 29 -27.50 -7.76 3.32
C VAL A 29 -26.25 -7.80 2.44
N LEU A 30 -26.31 -8.47 1.29
CA LEU A 30 -25.20 -8.51 0.33
C LEU A 30 -24.93 -7.15 -0.33
N ALA A 31 -25.99 -6.37 -0.60
CA ALA A 31 -25.85 -5.02 -1.14
C ALA A 31 -25.30 -4.02 -0.11
N LEU A 32 -25.59 -4.23 1.18
CA LEU A 32 -25.13 -3.39 2.29
C LEU A 32 -23.77 -3.84 2.85
N SER A 33 -23.36 -5.09 2.63
CA SER A 33 -22.00 -5.55 2.93
C SER A 33 -21.05 -4.98 1.88
N GLY A 34 -20.81 -3.67 1.96
CA GLY A 34 -19.82 -2.99 1.15
C GLY A 34 -18.50 -3.75 1.24
N GLY A 35 -18.04 -4.29 0.12
CA GLY A 35 -16.76 -4.95 0.03
C GLY A 35 -15.69 -3.93 0.39
N SER A 36 -15.08 -4.08 1.57
CA SER A 36 -13.88 -3.32 1.92
C SER A 36 -12.81 -3.75 0.93
N SER A 37 -12.68 -2.97 -0.14
CA SER A 37 -11.50 -3.01 -0.99
C SER A 37 -10.41 -2.37 -0.17
N GLU A 38 -9.78 -3.14 0.73
CA GLU A 38 -8.47 -2.75 1.23
C GLU A 38 -7.60 -2.64 -0.01
N THR A 39 -7.38 -1.40 -0.46
CA THR A 39 -6.38 -1.10 -1.46
C THR A 39 -5.11 -1.72 -0.93
N GLN A 40 -4.68 -2.83 -1.54
CA GLN A 40 -3.40 -3.42 -1.25
C GLN A 40 -2.38 -2.40 -1.75
N VAL A 41 -2.01 -1.46 -0.87
CA VAL A 41 -0.83 -0.65 -1.04
C VAL A 41 0.25 -1.68 -1.21
N ALA A 42 0.77 -1.81 -2.44
CA ALA A 42 1.79 -2.77 -2.78
C ALA A 42 2.92 -2.54 -1.77
N LYS A 43 2.96 -3.40 -0.75
CA LYS A 43 3.96 -3.31 0.31
C LYS A 43 5.24 -3.58 -0.43
N ALA A 44 6.06 -2.55 -0.64
CA ALA A 44 7.37 -2.73 -1.24
C ALA A 44 8.10 -3.73 -0.35
N ALA A 45 8.12 -5.00 -0.76
CA ALA A 45 8.59 -6.13 0.01
C ALA A 45 10.12 -6.18 -0.11
N VAL A 46 10.76 -5.08 0.29
CA VAL A 46 12.21 -4.98 0.35
C VAL A 46 12.65 -5.30 1.76
N SER A 47 13.72 -6.08 1.87
CA SER A 47 14.34 -6.48 3.14
C SER A 47 15.76 -5.94 3.24
N VAL A 48 16.30 -5.86 4.45
CA VAL A 48 17.71 -5.52 4.67
C VAL A 48 18.61 -6.50 3.91
N GLY A 49 19.65 -5.97 3.25
CA GLY A 49 20.57 -6.72 2.38
C GLY A 49 20.11 -6.84 0.93
N GLN A 50 18.88 -6.46 0.60
CA GLN A 50 18.34 -6.58 -0.75
C GLN A 50 18.84 -5.47 -1.67
N ALA A 51 19.17 -5.82 -2.91
CA ALA A 51 19.42 -4.85 -3.98
C ALA A 51 18.10 -4.23 -4.45
N VAL A 52 18.09 -2.91 -4.55
CA VAL A 52 16.91 -2.11 -4.88
C VAL A 52 17.25 -1.04 -5.90
N VAL A 53 16.22 -0.50 -6.54
CA VAL A 53 16.31 0.75 -7.29
C VAL A 53 15.39 1.80 -6.69
N LEU A 54 15.90 3.03 -6.60
CA LEU A 54 15.21 4.19 -6.07
C LEU A 54 14.23 4.75 -7.10
N LYS A 55 13.04 5.15 -6.65
CA LYS A 55 11.96 5.70 -7.48
C LYS A 55 11.37 6.93 -6.80
N ASN A 56 10.97 7.91 -7.60
CA ASN A 56 10.16 9.02 -7.14
C ASN A 56 8.81 8.99 -7.88
N PRO A 57 7.70 8.59 -7.24
CA PRO A 57 6.39 8.56 -7.87
C PRO A 57 5.86 9.95 -8.26
N ASN A 58 6.39 11.01 -7.63
CA ASN A 58 6.01 12.39 -7.93
C ASN A 58 6.85 13.01 -9.07
N GLY A 59 7.80 12.24 -9.65
CA GLY A 59 8.74 12.72 -10.66
C GLY A 59 9.94 13.46 -10.07
N GLY A 60 10.99 13.62 -10.89
CA GLY A 60 12.26 14.22 -10.47
C GLY A 60 13.16 13.26 -9.67
N ASP A 61 14.15 13.82 -8.99
CA ASP A 61 15.14 13.07 -8.20
C ASP A 61 14.53 12.54 -6.90
N THR A 62 15.07 11.42 -6.42
CA THR A 62 14.76 10.89 -5.09
C THR A 62 15.65 11.55 -4.06
N GLN A 63 15.05 12.07 -3.00
CA GLN A 63 15.76 12.67 -1.86
C GLN A 63 16.15 11.56 -0.88
N LEU A 64 17.40 11.59 -0.41
CA LEU A 64 17.91 10.73 0.66
C LEU A 64 18.20 11.58 1.89
N ASN A 65 17.63 11.21 3.03
CA ASN A 65 17.72 11.99 4.27
C ASN A 65 18.65 11.33 5.30
N ALA A 66 19.21 12.12 6.21
CA ALA A 66 20.12 11.65 7.26
C ALA A 66 19.38 10.80 8.31
N LEU A 67 18.10 11.12 8.55
CA LEU A 67 17.21 10.43 9.46
C LEU A 67 15.90 10.06 8.74
N PRO A 68 15.21 8.98 9.16
CA PRO A 68 13.87 8.71 8.68
C PRO A 68 12.92 9.71 9.32
N GLN A 69 12.20 10.47 8.50
CA GLN A 69 11.28 11.48 8.99
C GLN A 69 10.09 11.68 8.07
N LEU A 70 8.98 12.12 8.66
CA LEU A 70 7.81 12.57 7.92
C LEU A 70 8.10 13.97 7.40
N VAL A 71 8.43 14.07 6.11
CA VAL A 71 8.62 15.38 5.47
C VAL A 71 7.26 15.98 5.10
N SER A 72 7.06 17.23 5.50
CA SER A 72 5.90 18.02 5.09
C SER A 72 6.14 18.65 3.72
N VAL A 73 5.08 18.90 2.96
CA VAL A 73 5.18 19.61 1.66
C VAL A 73 5.71 21.04 1.84
N ALA A 74 5.43 21.65 3.00
CA ALA A 74 6.10 22.87 3.43
C ALA A 74 7.41 22.48 4.12
N MET A 75 8.45 22.24 3.31
CA MET A 75 9.81 22.02 3.82
C MET A 75 10.25 23.26 4.60
N THR A 76 10.83 23.06 5.78
CA THR A 76 11.47 24.12 6.55
C THR A 76 12.98 24.14 6.27
N GLU A 77 13.64 25.25 6.58
CA GLU A 77 15.10 25.38 6.51
C GLU A 77 15.85 24.32 7.36
N GLU A 78 15.18 23.73 8.34
CA GLU A 78 15.71 22.66 9.18
C GLU A 78 15.62 21.29 8.48
N ASP A 79 14.60 21.07 7.66
CA ASP A 79 14.44 19.85 6.86
C ASP A 79 15.49 19.75 5.76
N ASP A 80 15.88 20.88 5.16
CA ASP A 80 16.92 20.95 4.13
C ASP A 80 18.30 20.52 4.65
N LYS A 81 18.57 20.73 5.94
CA LYS A 81 19.83 20.30 6.58
C LYS A 81 19.91 18.78 6.74
N GLN A 82 18.77 18.08 6.64
CA GLN A 82 18.75 16.62 6.72
C GLN A 82 18.95 15.95 5.36
N ILE A 83 19.06 16.71 4.28
CA ILE A 83 19.28 16.15 2.94
C ILE A 83 20.73 15.70 2.82
N VAL A 84 20.91 14.39 2.65
CA VAL A 84 22.23 13.81 2.38
C VAL A 84 22.54 13.92 0.89
N CYS A 85 21.56 13.60 0.04
CA CYS A 85 21.77 13.61 -1.41
C CYS A 85 20.45 13.60 -2.20
N HIS A 86 20.53 14.05 -3.45
CA HIS A 86 19.51 13.80 -4.48
C HIS A 86 20.06 12.81 -5.49
N VAL A 87 19.30 11.76 -5.79
CA VAL A 87 19.68 10.72 -6.76
C VAL A 87 18.66 10.63 -7.89
N PRO A 88 19.11 10.46 -9.15
CA PRO A 88 18.19 10.22 -10.25
C PRO A 88 17.33 8.97 -10.02
N PRO A 89 16.08 8.95 -10.50
CA PRO A 89 15.26 7.74 -10.43
C PRO A 89 15.90 6.59 -11.23
N GLY A 90 15.79 5.37 -10.71
CA GLY A 90 16.47 4.18 -11.24
C GLY A 90 17.86 3.93 -10.65
N THR A 91 18.39 4.85 -9.84
CA THR A 91 19.67 4.63 -9.14
C THR A 91 19.59 3.39 -8.26
N SER A 92 20.61 2.53 -8.39
CA SER A 92 20.69 1.26 -7.65
C SER A 92 21.34 1.44 -6.28
N GLY A 93 20.92 0.61 -5.33
CA GLY A 93 21.51 0.56 -4.00
C GLY A 93 21.18 -0.73 -3.27
N VAL A 94 21.65 -0.82 -2.02
CA VAL A 94 21.37 -1.95 -1.12
C VAL A 94 20.72 -1.42 0.15
N VAL A 95 19.67 -2.08 0.62
CA VAL A 95 19.01 -1.74 1.88
C VAL A 95 19.93 -2.11 3.05
N GLU A 96 20.29 -1.15 3.88
CA GLU A 96 21.14 -1.36 5.07
C GLU A 96 20.34 -1.45 6.37
N ALA A 97 19.21 -0.74 6.44
CA ALA A 97 18.36 -0.70 7.63
C ALA A 97 16.91 -0.40 7.26
N GLU A 98 16.00 -0.75 8.15
CA GLU A 98 14.58 -0.42 8.07
C GLU A 98 14.13 0.19 9.40
N GLN A 99 13.28 1.22 9.33
CA GLN A 99 12.71 1.88 10.50
C GLN A 99 11.31 2.39 10.19
N SER A 100 10.41 2.28 11.16
CA SER A 100 9.08 2.88 11.09
C SER A 100 9.05 4.24 11.79
N VAL A 101 8.38 5.22 11.18
CA VAL A 101 8.08 6.52 11.80
C VAL A 101 6.59 6.76 11.64
N GLY A 102 5.86 6.74 12.76
CA GLY A 102 4.41 6.69 12.75
C GLY A 102 3.90 5.44 12.03
N LEU A 103 3.07 5.63 11.02
CA LEU A 103 2.51 4.55 10.19
C LEU A 103 3.32 4.27 8.91
N LEU A 104 4.37 5.04 8.64
CA LEU A 104 5.18 4.91 7.43
C LEU A 104 6.46 4.12 7.72
N GLN A 105 6.85 3.28 6.75
CA GLN A 105 8.10 2.55 6.78
C GLN A 105 9.14 3.27 5.93
N PHE A 106 10.36 3.34 6.44
CA PHE A 106 11.52 3.92 5.79
C PHE A 106 12.63 2.88 5.71
N VAL A 107 13.45 2.98 4.67
CA VAL A 107 14.65 2.18 4.52
C VAL A 107 15.85 3.07 4.32
N LYS A 108 16.98 2.68 4.90
CA LYS A 108 18.27 3.28 4.59
C LYS A 108 18.87 2.54 3.41
N VAL A 109 19.15 3.26 2.32
CA VAL A 109 19.72 2.69 1.11
C VAL A 109 21.13 3.21 0.95
N LYS A 110 22.11 2.31 0.84
CA LYS A 110 23.46 2.65 0.40
C LYS A 110 23.51 2.64 -1.11
N VAL A 111 23.84 3.79 -1.68
CA VAL A 111 23.84 3.98 -3.13
C VAL A 111 25.08 3.32 -3.73
N SER A 112 24.88 2.54 -4.80
CA SER A 112 25.97 1.80 -5.44
C SER A 112 26.70 2.60 -6.52
N GLU A 113 26.07 3.60 -7.11
CA GLU A 113 26.55 4.30 -8.31
C GLU A 113 26.19 5.80 -8.28
N GLY A 114 26.93 6.62 -9.03
CA GLY A 114 26.63 8.04 -9.21
C GLY A 114 27.20 8.96 -8.12
N PRO A 115 26.75 10.23 -8.06
CA PRO A 115 27.37 11.26 -7.21
C PRO A 115 27.21 10.98 -5.71
N CYS A 116 26.25 10.15 -5.33
CA CYS A 116 26.00 9.75 -3.94
C CYS A 116 26.60 8.38 -3.60
N GLN A 117 27.42 7.79 -4.48
CA GLN A 117 27.97 6.45 -4.32
C GLN A 117 28.70 6.28 -2.98
N GLY A 118 28.43 5.16 -2.31
CA GLY A 118 29.03 4.83 -1.02
C GLY A 118 28.37 5.53 0.18
N ASN A 119 27.64 6.63 -0.05
CA ASN A 119 26.81 7.27 0.96
C ASN A 119 25.46 6.53 1.07
N GLY A 120 24.87 6.57 2.26
CA GLY A 120 23.58 5.97 2.54
C GLY A 120 22.65 6.95 3.24
N GLY A 121 21.39 6.98 2.82
CA GLY A 121 20.37 7.82 3.40
C GLY A 121 19.01 7.13 3.44
N TRP A 122 18.12 7.71 4.24
CA TRP A 122 16.77 7.23 4.47
C TRP A 122 15.82 7.73 3.39
N VAL A 123 14.94 6.84 2.96
CA VAL A 123 13.87 7.12 2.01
C VAL A 123 12.63 6.32 2.40
N ALA A 124 11.45 6.81 2.05
CA ALA A 124 10.22 6.06 2.26
C ALA A 124 10.28 4.71 1.52
N LYS A 125 9.85 3.62 2.18
CA LYS A 125 9.92 2.27 1.62
C LYS A 125 9.11 2.11 0.33
N ILE A 126 8.07 2.93 0.14
CA ILE A 126 7.27 2.96 -1.09
C ILE A 126 8.03 3.53 -2.30
N ASN A 127 9.11 4.28 -2.06
CA ASN A 127 9.96 4.89 -3.09
C ASN A 127 11.14 3.99 -3.48
N VAL A 128 11.11 2.73 -3.09
CA VAL A 128 12.09 1.73 -3.52
C VAL A 128 11.38 0.50 -4.06
N GLN A 129 12.01 -0.15 -5.02
CA GLN A 129 11.55 -1.42 -5.56
C GLN A 129 12.73 -2.41 -5.60
N PRO A 130 12.47 -3.72 -5.47
CA PRO A 130 13.46 -4.74 -5.78
C PRO A 130 14.08 -4.48 -7.16
N LYS A 131 15.41 -4.63 -7.25
CA LYS A 131 16.13 -4.60 -8.53
C LYS A 131 15.91 -5.91 -9.29
#